data_AF-A0A6H2A4A0-F1
#
_entry.id   AF-A0A6H2A4A0-F1
#
_cell.length_a   1.000
_cell.length_b   1.000
_cell.length_c   1.000
_cell.angle_alpha   90.00
_cell.angle_beta   90.00
_cell.angle_gamma   90.00
#
_symmetry.space_group_name_H-M   'P 1'
#
loop_
_entity.id
_entity.type
_entity.pdbx_description
1 polymer ?
#
loop_
_entity_poly.entity_id
_entity_poly.type
_entity_poly.pdbx_seq_one_letter_code
_entity_poly.pdbx_strand_id
1 'polypeptide(L)' 'MKFEIKSRFTGNILFSLETDSLKLAVEAAVKSRSDLSGADLSGA' A
#
# COMPACT_ATOMS: atom_id res chain seq x y z
N MET A 1 13.51 -1.70 0.34
CA MET A 1 13.05 -0.46 -0.35
C MET A 1 11.79 0.05 0.34
N LYS A 2 11.55 1.36 0.41
CA LYS A 2 10.26 1.85 0.94
C LYS A 2 9.19 1.77 -0.15
N PHE A 3 8.13 1.01 0.09
CA PHE A 3 6.95 0.97 -0.76
C PHE A 3 5.83 1.81 -0.16
N GLU A 4 5.14 2.55 -1.01
CA GLU A 4 4.03 3.42 -0.63
C GLU A 4 2.80 3.03 -1.44
N ILE A 5 1.73 2.63 -0.74
CA ILE A 5 0.42 2.42 -1.33
C ILE A 5 -0.32 3.74 -1.24
N LYS A 6 -0.70 4.29 -2.39
CA LYS A 6 -1.37 5.60 -2.50
C LYS A 6 -2.81 5.44 -2.92
N SER A 7 -3.66 6.38 -2.54
CA SER A 7 -5.03 6.45 -3.04
C SER A 7 -5.01 6.86 -4.51
N ARG A 8 -5.75 6.13 -5.36
CA ARG A 8 -5.94 6.47 -6.77
C ARG A 8 -6.75 7.76 -6.99
N PHE A 9 -7.49 8.20 -5.97
CA PHE A 9 -8.38 9.36 -6.07
C PHE A 9 -7.73 10.65 -5.56
N THR A 10 -6.96 10.55 -4.47
CA THR A 10 -6.38 11.73 -3.80
C THR A 10 -4.85 11.77 -3.88
N GLY A 11 -4.19 10.67 -4.27
CA GLY A 11 -2.73 10.55 -4.24
C GLY A 11 -2.14 10.41 -2.83
N ASN A 12 -2.96 10.47 -1.78
CA ASN A 12 -2.51 10.36 -0.39
C ASN A 12 -1.92 8.97 -0.11
N ILE A 13 -0.88 8.92 0.72
CA ILE A 13 -0.30 7.64 1.18
C ILE A 13 -1.27 7.00 2.18
N LEU A 14 -1.82 5.85 1.80
CA LEU A 14 -2.69 5.04 2.65
C LEU A 14 -1.86 4.12 3.56
N PHE A 15 -0.73 3.65 3.04
CA PHE A 15 0.17 2.77 3.77
C PHE A 15 1.59 2.91 3.24
N SER A 16 2.58 2.81 4.11
CA SER A 16 3.98 2.74 3.69
C SER A 16 4.78 1.81 4.57
N LEU A 17 5.62 0.97 3.95
CA LEU A 17 6.45 0.01 4.65
C LEU A 17 7.77 -0.20 3.92
N GLU A 18 8.84 -0.39 4.69
CA GLU A 18 10.10 -0.88 4.16
C GLU A 18 10.05 -2.39 3.97
N THR A 19 10.14 -2.81 2.71
CA THR A 19 10.09 -4.22 2.33
C THR A 19 10.76 -4.44 0.97
N ASP A 20 10.79 -5.69 0.53
CA ASP A 20 11.46 -6.09 -0.71
C ASP A 20 10.49 -6.17 -1.90
N SER A 21 9.18 -6.12 -1.66
CA SER A 21 8.18 -6.12 -2.74
C SER A 21 6.87 -5.42 -2.36
N LEU A 22 6.15 -4.89 -3.36
CA LEU A 22 4.83 -4.31 -3.17
C LEU A 22 3.83 -5.33 -2.59
N LYS A 23 3.92 -6.61 -2.98
CA LYS A 23 3.10 -7.69 -2.42
C LYS A 23 3.24 -7.79 -0.90
N LEU A 24 4.46 -7.77 -0.37
CA LEU A 24 4.70 -7.81 1.07
C LEU A 24 4.16 -6.56 1.78
N ALA A 25 4.23 -5.39 1.14
CA ALA A 25 3.63 -4.17 1.67
C ALA A 25 2.10 -4.28 1.75
N VAL A 26 1.45 -4.86 0.74
CA VAL A 26 0.00 -5.11 0.73
C VAL A 26 -0.38 -6.15 1.79
N GLU A 27 0.35 -7.26 1.91
CA GLU A 27 0.10 -8.27 2.96
C GLU A 27 0.20 -7.67 4.36
N ALA A 28 1.20 -6.82 4.61
CA ALA A 28 1.36 -6.13 5.88
C ALA A 28 0.25 -5.09 6.13
N ALA A 29 -0.20 -4.38 5.09
CA ALA A 29 -1.32 -3.46 5.17
C ALA A 29 -2.63 -4.18 5.54
N VAL A 30 -2.89 -5.35 4.95
CA VAL A 30 -4.05 -6.18 5.29
C VAL A 30 -3.96 -6.72 6.71
N LYS A 31 -2.77 -7.21 7.13
CA LYS A 31 -2.53 -7.69 8.50
C LYS A 31 -2.70 -6.59 9.55
N SER A 32 -2.31 -5.36 9.22
CA SER A 32 -2.49 -4.19 10.08
C SER A 32 -3.91 -3.60 10.03
N ARG A 33 -4.81 -4.18 9.22
CA ARG A 33 -6.17 -3.68 8.98
C ARG A 33 -6.20 -2.22 8.49
N SER A 34 -5.18 -1.84 7.72
CA SER A 34 -5.12 -0.53 7.08
C SER A 34 -6.24 -0.40 6.05
N ASP A 35 -6.86 0.78 5.97
CA ASP A 35 -7.87 1.05 4.95
C ASP A 35 -7.22 1.27 3.60
N LEU A 36 -7.32 0.27 2.73
CA LEU A 36 -6.85 0.30 1.35
C LEU A 36 -7.97 0.63 0.36
N SER A 37 -9.12 1.13 0.83
CA SER A 37 -10.23 1.51 -0.02
C SER A 37 -9.79 2.60 -1.00
N GLY A 38 -9.80 2.26 -2.29
CA GLY A 38 -9.33 3.15 -3.34
C GLY A 38 -7.81 3.25 -3.44
N ALA A 39 -7.05 2.29 -2.91
CA ALA A 39 -5.64 2.13 -3.22
C ALA A 39 -5.42 1.92 -4.73
N ASP A 40 -4.36 2.53 -5.26
CA ASP A 40 -3.82 2.17 -6.57
C ASP A 40 -2.87 0.98 -6.42
N LEU A 41 -3.30 -0.17 -6.92
CA LEU A 41 -2.57 -1.43 -6.90
C LEU A 41 -2.24 -1.92 -8.31
N SER A 42 -2.20 -1.00 -9.30
CA SER A 42 -1.99 -1.33 -10.71
C SER A 42 -0.64 -2.02 -11.02
N GLY A 43 0.31 -2.01 -10.08
CA GLY A 43 1.59 -2.75 -10.17
C GLY A 43 1.82 -3.79 -9.08
N ALA A 44 0.78 -4.21 -8.34
CA ALA A 44 0.88 -5.19 -7.24
C ALA A 44 0.82 -6.65 -7.70
#